data_AF-A0A8H5MI87-F1
#
_entry.id   AF-A0A8H5MI87-F1
#
_cell.length_a   1.000
_cell.length_b   1.000
_cell.length_c   1.000
_cell.angle_alpha   90.00
_cell.angle_beta   90.00
_cell.angle_gamma   90.00
#
_symmetry.space_group_name_H-M   'P 1'
#
loop_
_entity.id
_entity.type
_entity.pdbx_description
1 polymer ?
#
loop_
_entity_poly.entity_id
_entity_poly.type
_entity_poly.pdbx_seq_one_letter_code
_entity_poly.pdbx_strand_id
1 'polypeptide(L)'
;MSITRARFEDLNAKAFSGTIEPVAQVLKDAQIEKKAVDEIVLVGGSTRIPKIQKLLSEFFDGKKLEKSINPDEAVAYGAAVQAGILSGKATSAETSDLLLLDVVPLSLGVAMEGNIFAPVVPRGTTCPTLKKR
;
A
#
# COMPACT_ATOMS: atom_id res chain seq x y z
N MET A 1 -16.42 9.13 31.61
CA MET A 1 -16.56 9.86 30.32
C MET A 1 -16.78 8.83 29.23
N SER A 2 -17.82 8.99 28.40
CA SER A 2 -18.08 8.14 27.23
C SER A 2 -17.67 8.90 25.98
N ILE A 3 -16.88 8.27 25.11
CA ILE A 3 -16.53 8.83 23.79
C ILE A 3 -17.47 8.19 22.76
N THR A 4 -18.30 9.02 22.14
CA THR A 4 -19.15 8.57 21.03
C THR A 4 -18.31 8.35 19.78
N ARG A 5 -18.77 7.46 18.89
CA ARG A 5 -18.14 7.26 17.58
C ARG A 5 -18.03 8.59 16.80
N ALA A 6 -19.11 9.37 16.78
CA ALA A 6 -19.13 10.67 16.12
C ALA A 6 -18.04 11.60 16.66
N ARG A 7 -17.85 11.64 18.00
CA ARG A 7 -16.77 12.45 18.59
C ARG A 7 -15.38 11.93 18.22
N PHE A 8 -15.17 10.62 18.22
CA PHE A 8 -13.90 10.03 17.79
C PHE A 8 -13.59 10.33 16.31
N GLU A 9 -14.59 10.23 15.44
CA GLU A 9 -14.46 10.55 14.02
C GLU A 9 -14.17 12.04 13.79
N ASP A 10 -14.85 12.93 14.51
CA ASP A 10 -14.59 14.39 14.45
C ASP A 10 -13.17 14.73 14.86
N LEU A 11 -12.69 14.16 15.97
CA LEU A 11 -11.33 14.40 16.47
C LEU A 11 -10.25 13.97 15.47
N ASN A 12 -10.54 12.95 14.66
CA ASN A 12 -9.60 12.38 13.70
C ASN A 12 -9.94 12.73 12.24
N ALA A 13 -10.90 13.61 11.99
CA ALA A 13 -11.45 13.87 10.66
C ALA A 13 -10.38 14.25 9.64
N LYS A 14 -9.41 15.08 10.04
CA LYS A 14 -8.26 15.47 9.21
C LYS A 14 -7.37 14.27 8.85
N ALA A 15 -7.02 13.45 9.83
CA ALA A 15 -6.17 12.29 9.62
C ALA A 15 -6.86 11.24 8.73
N PHE A 16 -8.15 10.99 8.96
CA PHE A 16 -8.93 10.04 8.17
C PHE A 16 -9.12 10.49 6.72
N SER A 17 -9.34 11.79 6.49
CA SER A 17 -9.46 12.31 5.12
C SER A 17 -8.11 12.29 4.38
N GLY A 18 -7.01 12.55 5.10
CA GLY A 18 -5.66 12.51 4.54
C GLY A 18 -5.20 11.12 4.07
N THR A 19 -5.84 10.03 4.50
CA THR A 19 -5.49 8.68 4.01
C THR A 19 -5.85 8.46 2.54
N ILE A 20 -6.74 9.28 1.98
CA ILE A 20 -7.14 9.20 0.57
C ILE A 20 -6.08 9.82 -0.35
N GLU A 21 -5.28 10.77 0.14
CA GLU A 21 -4.26 11.45 -0.66
C GLU A 21 -3.19 10.46 -1.19
N PRO A 22 -2.59 9.57 -0.37
CA PRO A 22 -1.69 8.52 -0.86
C PRO A 22 -2.35 7.55 -1.85
N VAL A 23 -3.64 7.22 -1.65
CA VAL A 23 -4.39 6.33 -2.55
C VAL A 23 -4.57 6.98 -3.92
N ALA A 24 -4.90 8.27 -3.96
CA ALA A 24 -4.97 9.02 -5.21
C ALA A 24 -3.59 9.17 -5.87
N GLN A 25 -2.52 9.33 -5.09
CA GLN A 25 -1.17 9.45 -5.61
C GLN A 25 -0.68 8.14 -6.25
N VAL A 26 -0.91 6.98 -5.62
CA VAL A 26 -0.47 5.69 -6.19
C VAL A 26 -1.19 5.36 -7.50
N LEU A 27 -2.47 5.72 -7.63
CA LEU A 27 -3.21 5.57 -8.90
C LEU A 27 -2.60 6.43 -10.02
N LYS A 28 -2.20 7.66 -9.70
CA LYS A 28 -1.51 8.54 -10.66
C LYS A 28 -0.14 7.99 -11.04
N ASP A 29 0.65 7.56 -10.05
CA ASP A 29 1.99 7.00 -10.26
C ASP A 29 1.93 5.72 -11.11
N ALA A 30 0.90 4.89 -10.91
CA ALA A 30 0.66 3.67 -11.69
C ALA A 30 -0.02 3.93 -13.05
N GLN A 31 -0.51 5.15 -13.31
CA GLN A 31 -1.31 5.49 -14.49
C GLN A 31 -2.58 4.63 -14.64
N ILE A 32 -3.21 4.29 -13.51
CA ILE A 32 -4.41 3.44 -13.45
C ILE A 32 -5.60 4.27 -13.00
N GLU A 33 -6.72 4.11 -13.70
CA GLU A 33 -8.00 4.68 -13.28
C GLU A 33 -8.63 3.87 -12.14
N LYS A 34 -9.41 4.53 -11.27
CA LYS A 34 -10.10 3.88 -10.14
C LYS A 34 -10.89 2.62 -10.53
N LYS A 35 -11.50 2.63 -11.72
CA LYS A 35 -12.33 1.54 -12.25
C LYS A 35 -11.53 0.31 -12.64
N ALA A 36 -10.25 0.47 -12.95
CA ALA A 36 -9.34 -0.61 -13.32
C ALA A 36 -8.70 -1.30 -12.09
N VAL A 37 -8.99 -0.83 -10.88
CA VAL A 37 -8.66 -1.58 -9.67
C VAL A 37 -9.66 -2.72 -9.55
N ASP A 38 -9.20 -3.97 -9.47
CA ASP A 38 -10.06 -5.17 -9.40
C ASP A 38 -10.44 -5.58 -7.98
N GLU A 39 -9.55 -5.39 -7.01
CA GLU A 39 -9.82 -5.71 -5.60
C GLU A 39 -9.19 -4.67 -4.66
N ILE A 40 -9.82 -4.47 -3.50
CA ILE A 40 -9.34 -3.56 -2.46
C ILE A 40 -9.16 -4.33 -1.16
N VAL A 41 -7.93 -4.78 -0.91
CA VAL A 41 -7.59 -5.59 0.27
C VAL A 41 -7.25 -4.70 1.45
N LEU A 42 -7.86 -4.96 2.61
CA LEU A 42 -7.62 -4.22 3.85
C LEU A 42 -6.61 -4.94 4.75
N VAL A 43 -5.53 -4.23 5.12
CA VAL A 43 -4.47 -4.77 5.98
C VAL A 43 -4.16 -3.78 7.13
N GLY A 44 -3.97 -4.31 8.33
CA GLY A 44 -3.71 -3.58 9.57
C GLY A 44 -4.97 -3.26 10.38
N GLY A 45 -4.90 -3.36 11.71
CA GLY A 45 -6.05 -3.24 12.61
C GLY A 45 -6.83 -1.93 12.50
N SER A 46 -6.19 -0.81 12.17
CA SER A 46 -6.87 0.48 11.95
C SER A 46 -7.84 0.46 10.76
N THR A 47 -7.72 -0.49 9.84
CA THR A 47 -8.70 -0.67 8.76
C THR A 47 -10.06 -1.16 9.27
N ARG A 48 -10.15 -1.63 10.52
CA ARG A 48 -11.43 -1.98 11.18
C ARG A 48 -12.30 -0.75 11.50
N ILE A 49 -11.73 0.46 11.46
CA ILE A 49 -12.46 1.71 11.71
C ILE A 49 -13.53 1.92 10.62
N PRO A 50 -14.84 2.02 10.98
CA PRO A 50 -15.92 2.15 9.98
C PRO A 50 -15.77 3.36 9.06
N LYS A 51 -15.29 4.49 9.60
CA LYS A 51 -15.08 5.72 8.84
C LYS A 51 -14.03 5.55 7.73
N ILE A 52 -12.94 4.84 7.99
CA ILE A 52 -11.89 4.54 6.99
C ILE A 52 -12.46 3.70 5.86
N GLN A 53 -13.20 2.63 6.19
CA GLN A 53 -13.84 1.78 5.18
C GLN A 53 -14.85 2.55 4.34
N LYS A 54 -15.65 3.43 4.98
CA LYS A 54 -16.61 4.28 4.28
C LYS A 54 -15.90 5.22 3.30
N LEU A 55 -14.88 5.95 3.75
CA LEU A 55 -14.11 6.86 2.90
C LEU A 55 -13.46 6.14 1.71
N LEU A 56 -12.91 4.95 1.93
CA LEU A 56 -12.27 4.17 0.87
C LEU A 56 -13.31 3.66 -0.15
N SER A 57 -14.44 3.12 0.34
CA SER A 57 -15.52 2.66 -0.54
C SER A 57 -16.12 3.82 -1.35
N GLU A 58 -16.38 4.97 -0.72
CA GLU A 58 -16.82 6.19 -1.40
C GLU A 58 -15.80 6.67 -2.45
N PHE A 59 -14.50 6.58 -2.15
CA PHE A 59 -13.45 6.96 -3.10
C PHE A 59 -13.44 6.08 -4.35
N PHE A 60 -13.80 4.80 -4.23
CA PHE A 60 -13.93 3.85 -5.32
C PHE A 60 -15.38 3.64 -5.77
N ASP A 61 -16.20 4.71 -5.73
CA ASP A 61 -17.58 4.74 -6.26
C ASP A 61 -18.51 3.64 -5.68
N GLY A 62 -18.36 3.34 -4.39
CA GLY A 62 -19.16 2.36 -3.66
C GLY A 62 -18.69 0.92 -3.81
N LYS A 63 -17.48 0.70 -4.37
CA LYS A 63 -16.91 -0.63 -4.52
C LYS A 63 -16.81 -1.37 -3.17
N LYS A 64 -17.13 -2.66 -3.19
CA LYS A 64 -17.02 -3.55 -2.03
C LYS A 64 -15.54 -3.76 -1.68
N LEU A 65 -15.22 -3.66 -0.39
CA LEU A 65 -13.87 -3.90 0.12
C LEU A 65 -13.70 -5.39 0.41
N GLU A 66 -12.53 -5.93 0.08
CA GLU A 66 -12.19 -7.34 0.27
C GLU A 66 -11.74 -7.58 1.72
N LYS A 67 -12.36 -8.58 2.36
CA LYS A 67 -12.27 -8.83 3.82
C LYS A 67 -12.11 -10.32 4.15
N SER A 68 -11.86 -11.17 3.16
CA SER A 68 -11.61 -12.61 3.34
C SER A 68 -10.35 -12.90 4.16
N ILE A 69 -9.41 -11.95 4.22
CA ILE A 69 -8.13 -12.11 4.93
C ILE A 69 -8.18 -11.37 6.27
N ASN A 70 -7.61 -11.98 7.32
CA ASN A 70 -7.45 -11.33 8.61
C ASN A 70 -6.47 -10.14 8.49
N PRO A 71 -6.91 -8.88 8.73
CA PRO A 71 -6.07 -7.70 8.51
C PRO A 71 -4.86 -7.65 9.45
N ASP A 72 -4.91 -8.29 10.61
CA ASP A 72 -3.81 -8.26 11.59
C ASP A 72 -2.71 -9.28 11.29
N GLU A 73 -3.03 -10.30 10.47
CA GLU A 73 -2.13 -11.44 10.19
C GLU A 73 -1.69 -11.49 8.72
N ALA A 74 -2.37 -10.77 7.81
CA ALA A 74 -2.10 -10.81 6.36
C ALA A 74 -0.62 -10.60 6.01
N VAL A 75 0.04 -9.64 6.67
CA VAL A 75 1.46 -9.34 6.43
C VAL A 75 2.35 -10.50 6.85
N ALA A 76 2.12 -11.06 8.04
CA ALA A 76 2.90 -12.19 8.56
C ALA A 76 2.69 -13.43 7.71
N TYR A 77 1.46 -13.66 7.24
CA TYR A 77 1.13 -14.75 6.34
C TYR A 77 1.90 -14.66 5.02
N GLY A 78 1.87 -13.50 4.35
CA GLY A 78 2.60 -13.29 3.10
C GLY A 78 4.12 -13.45 3.28
N ALA A 79 4.68 -12.95 4.38
CA ALA A 79 6.09 -13.13 4.71
C ALA A 79 6.46 -14.62 4.94
N ALA A 80 5.58 -15.37 5.62
CA ALA A 80 5.79 -16.80 5.85
C ALA A 80 5.75 -17.61 4.53
N VAL A 81 4.85 -17.27 3.61
CA VAL A 81 4.80 -17.85 2.27
C VAL A 81 6.12 -17.61 1.53
N GLN A 82 6.60 -16.36 1.51
CA GLN A 82 7.87 -16.01 0.88
C GLN A 82 9.07 -16.74 1.52
N ALA A 83 9.10 -16.86 2.85
CA ALA A 83 10.13 -17.60 3.57
C ALA A 83 10.08 -19.11 3.26
N GLY A 84 8.89 -19.68 3.10
CA GLY A 84 8.70 -21.07 2.67
C GLY A 84 9.30 -21.33 1.29
N ILE A 85 9.10 -20.41 0.35
CA ILE A 85 9.65 -20.47 -1.01
C ILE A 85 11.18 -20.36 -0.96
N LEU A 86 11.72 -19.33 -0.30
CA LEU A 86 13.17 -19.08 -0.22
C LEU A 86 13.93 -20.20 0.51
N SER A 87 13.29 -20.88 1.47
CA SER A 87 13.86 -22.02 2.19
C SER A 87 13.77 -23.34 1.43
N GLY A 88 13.12 -23.37 0.27
CA GLY A 88 12.88 -24.58 -0.52
C GLY A 88 11.93 -25.58 0.14
N LYS A 89 11.21 -25.18 1.19
CA LYS A 89 10.25 -26.03 1.92
C LYS A 89 8.85 -25.98 1.32
N ALA A 90 8.48 -24.88 0.68
CA ALA A 90 7.26 -24.77 -0.10
C ALA A 90 7.52 -25.34 -1.50
N THR A 91 7.02 -26.55 -1.75
CA THR A 91 7.20 -27.29 -3.02
C THR A 91 5.89 -27.50 -3.78
N SER A 92 4.80 -26.86 -3.33
CA SER A 92 3.52 -26.93 -4.04
C SER A 92 3.61 -26.21 -5.38
N ALA A 93 2.89 -26.73 -6.39
CA ALA A 93 2.80 -26.10 -7.71
C ALA A 93 2.32 -24.64 -7.63
N GLU A 94 1.47 -24.32 -6.65
CA GLU A 94 0.90 -22.99 -6.41
C GLU A 94 1.94 -21.94 -5.95
N THR A 95 3.08 -22.37 -5.42
CA THR A 95 4.13 -21.46 -4.90
C THR A 95 5.40 -21.45 -5.77
N SER A 96 5.47 -22.31 -6.77
CA SER A 96 6.66 -22.50 -7.60
C SER A 96 6.91 -21.33 -8.56
N ASP A 97 5.86 -20.65 -9.01
CA ASP A 97 5.93 -19.57 -10.00
C ASP A 97 5.79 -18.17 -9.38
N LEU A 98 5.89 -18.04 -8.05
CA LEU A 98 5.72 -16.76 -7.37
C LEU A 98 6.97 -15.88 -7.55
N LEU A 99 6.84 -14.84 -8.38
CA LEU A 99 7.85 -13.81 -8.60
C LEU A 99 7.43 -12.50 -7.93
N LEU A 100 8.29 -11.96 -7.06
CA LEU A 100 8.11 -10.64 -6.47
C LEU A 100 8.97 -9.61 -7.21
N LEU A 101 8.31 -8.60 -7.78
CA LEU A 101 8.96 -7.41 -8.33
C LEU A 101 8.52 -6.21 -7.48
N ASP A 102 9.47 -5.63 -6.74
CA ASP A 102 9.22 -4.48 -5.87
C ASP A 102 9.85 -3.21 -6.46
N VAL A 103 9.52 -2.04 -5.92
CA VAL A 103 9.96 -0.73 -6.41
C VAL A 103 10.54 0.14 -5.31
N VAL A 104 11.41 1.09 -5.68
CA VAL A 104 11.93 2.09 -4.74
C VAL A 104 10.84 3.12 -4.38
N PRO A 105 10.52 3.36 -3.09
CA PRO A 105 9.39 4.21 -2.70
C PRO A 105 9.63 5.72 -2.91
N LEU A 106 10.88 6.16 -2.78
CA LEU A 106 11.31 7.56 -2.93
C LEU A 106 12.48 7.66 -3.90
N SER A 107 12.60 8.80 -4.59
CA SER A 107 13.73 9.01 -5.49
C SER A 107 15.03 9.08 -4.69
N LEU A 108 16.03 8.33 -5.12
CA LEU A 108 17.39 8.38 -4.59
C LEU A 108 18.22 9.30 -5.49
N GLY A 109 19.01 10.18 -4.91
CA GLY A 109 19.75 11.19 -5.65
C GLY A 109 20.80 11.87 -4.79
N VAL A 110 21.43 12.89 -5.35
CA VAL A 110 22.49 13.67 -4.68
C VAL A 110 22.10 15.14 -4.60
N ALA A 111 22.68 15.86 -3.65
CA ALA A 111 22.59 17.31 -3.60
C ALA A 111 23.57 17.92 -4.62
N MET A 112 23.08 18.87 -5.41
CA MET A 112 23.88 19.73 -6.28
C MET A 112 24.16 21.07 -5.61
N GLU A 113 25.04 21.87 -6.23
CA GLU A 113 25.26 23.26 -5.82
C GLU A 113 23.93 24.01 -5.67
N GLY A 114 23.84 24.83 -4.63
CA GLY A 114 22.57 25.48 -4.24
C GLY A 114 21.61 24.58 -3.47
N ASN A 115 22.06 23.41 -2.98
CA ASN A 115 21.24 22.43 -2.25
C ASN A 115 20.04 21.91 -3.07
N ILE A 116 20.22 21.81 -4.40
CA ILE A 116 19.20 21.34 -5.32
C ILE A 116 19.28 19.81 -5.39
N PHE A 117 18.17 19.11 -5.13
CA PHE A 117 18.12 17.66 -5.24
C PHE A 117 18.11 17.21 -6.71
N ALA A 118 19.11 16.42 -7.10
CA ALA A 118 19.20 15.79 -8.42
C ALA A 118 18.94 14.28 -8.30
N PRO A 119 17.79 13.77 -8.81
CA PRO A 119 17.45 12.35 -8.74
C PRO A 119 18.35 11.52 -9.67
N VAL A 120 18.76 10.35 -9.20
CA VAL A 120 19.55 9.34 -9.94
C VAL A 120 18.73 8.06 -10.15
N VAL A 121 18.04 7.60 -9.10
CA VAL A 121 17.06 6.50 -9.17
C VAL A 121 15.68 7.07 -8.83
N PRO A 122 14.80 7.27 -9.81
CA PRO A 122 13.46 7.79 -9.55
C PRO A 122 12.61 6.85 -8.69
N ARG A 123 11.67 7.40 -7.89
CA ARG A 123 10.63 6.61 -7.23
C ARG A 123 9.85 5.76 -8.24
N GLY A 124 9.43 4.56 -7.84
CA GLY A 124 8.77 3.60 -8.72
C GLY A 124 9.71 2.77 -9.60
N THR A 125 11.03 2.98 -9.52
CA THR A 125 12.00 2.13 -10.24
C THR A 125 12.01 0.72 -9.64
N THR A 126 11.88 -0.31 -10.48
CA THR A 126 11.90 -1.73 -10.06
C THR A 126 13.25 -2.15 -9.46
N CYS A 127 13.20 -2.96 -8.41
CA CYS A 127 14.35 -3.57 -7.76
C CYS A 127 14.59 -5.00 -8.30
N PRO A 128 15.85 -5.44 -8.48
CA PRO A 128 17.10 -4.68 -8.32
C PRO A 128 17.34 -3.70 -9.48
N THR A 129 18.05 -2.60 -9.21
CA THR A 129 18.40 -1.60 -10.23
C THR A 129 19.82 -1.08 -10.06
N LEU A 130 20.45 -0.74 -11.17
CA LEU A 130 21.75 -0.07 -11.20
C LEU A 130 21.64 1.13 -12.16
N LYS A 131 21.77 2.33 -11.61
CA LYS A 131 21.82 3.58 -12.36
C LYS A 131 23.16 4.25 -12.13
N LYS A 132 23.74 4.75 -13.22
CA LYS A 132 24.94 5.58 -13.19
C LYS A 132 24.53 6.99 -13.59
N ARG A 133 25.19 7.96 -12.99
CA ARG A 133 25.09 9.35 -13.40
C ARG A 133 26.06 9.61 -14.55
#